data_AF-A0A6P0M9F9-F1
#
_entry.id   AF-A0A6P0M9F9-F1
#
_cell.length_a   1.000
_cell.length_b   1.000
_cell.length_c   1.000
_cell.angle_alpha   90.00
_cell.angle_beta   90.00
_cell.angle_gamma   90.00
#
_symmetry.space_group_name_H-M   'P 1'
#
loop_
_entity.id
_entity.type
_entity.pdbx_description
1 polymer ?
#
loop_
_entity_poly.entity_id
_entity_poly.type
_entity_poly.pdbx_seq_one_letter_code
_entity_poly.pdbx_strand_id
1 'polypeptide(L)' 'MATSYHNLALLYYYQGRYSEAKPLYQQALGICEQQLGVDNPNTITVKENYIYCLIEVHIAQQR' A
#
# COMPACT_ATOMS: atom_id res chain seq x y z
N MET A 1 -11.85 -2.67 7.24
CA MET A 1 -11.06 -3.66 6.47
C MET A 1 -9.88 -3.01 5.76
N ALA A 2 -10.07 -1.96 4.94
CA ALA A 2 -8.98 -1.26 4.26
C ALA A 2 -7.86 -0.77 5.20
N THR A 3 -8.20 -0.14 6.32
CA THR A 3 -7.23 0.38 7.31
C THR A 3 -6.35 -0.72 7.90
N SER A 4 -6.91 -1.90 8.16
CA SER A 4 -6.16 -3.04 8.72
C SER A 4 -5.15 -3.59 7.70
N TYR A 5 -5.54 -3.72 6.43
CA TYR A 5 -4.64 -4.11 5.35
C TYR A 5 -3.53 -3.07 5.13
N HIS A 6 -3.89 -1.78 5.14
CA HIS A 6 -2.94 -0.69 5.02
C HIS A 6 -1.90 -0.70 6.16
N ASN A 7 -2.34 -0.87 7.41
CA ASN A 7 -1.45 -0.90 8.56
C ASN A 7 -0.51 -2.11 8.53
N LEU A 8 -1.01 -3.28 8.11
CA LEU A 8 -0.16 -4.46 7.94
C LEU A 8 0.84 -4.27 6.80
N ALA A 9 0.44 -3.62 5.70
CA ALA A 9 1.33 -3.28 4.60
C ALA A 9 2.45 -2.33 5.06
N LEU A 10 2.12 -1.30 5.84
CA LEU A 10 3.09 -0.39 6.45
C LEU A 10 4.07 -1.15 7.35
N LEU A 11 3.59 -2.06 8.19
CA LEU A 11 4.46 -2.87 9.05
C LEU A 11 5.47 -3.68 8.23
N TYR A 12 5.02 -4.36 7.18
CA TYR A 12 5.92 -5.11 6.29
C TYR A 12 6.87 -4.21 5.50
N TYR A 13 6.40 -3.03 5.08
CA TYR A 13 7.24 -2.02 4.45
C TYR A 13 8.40 -1.60 5.36
N TYR A 14 8.13 -1.26 6.63
CA TYR A 14 9.17 -0.90 7.59
C TYR A 14 10.12 -2.05 7.96
N GLN A 15 9.72 -3.30 7.73
CA GLN A 15 10.59 -4.48 7.87
C GLN A 15 11.43 -4.77 6.62
N GLY A 16 11.31 -3.96 5.55
CA GLY A 16 11.95 -4.22 4.25
C GLY A 16 11.31 -5.36 3.45
N ARG A 17 10.16 -5.88 3.90
CA ARG A 17 9.43 -6.99 3.27
C ARG A 17 8.48 -6.45 2.20
N TYR A 18 9.03 -5.72 1.23
CA TYR A 18 8.26 -4.97 0.24
C TYR A 18 7.37 -5.86 -0.65
N SER A 19 7.85 -7.05 -1.00
CA SER A 19 7.09 -8.05 -1.77
C SER A 19 5.81 -8.49 -1.06
N GLU A 20 5.81 -8.50 0.28
CA GLU A 20 4.66 -8.88 1.10
C GLU A 20 3.76 -7.66 1.40
N ALA A 21 4.34 -6.47 1.49
CA ALA A 21 3.58 -5.22 1.65
C ALA A 21 2.76 -4.86 0.40
N LYS A 22 3.31 -5.08 -0.79
CA LYS A 22 2.69 -4.73 -2.09
C LYS A 22 1.25 -5.26 -2.25
N PRO A 23 0.96 -6.57 -2.11
CA PRO A 23 -0.41 -7.07 -2.27
C PRO A 23 -1.38 -6.52 -1.21
N LEU A 24 -0.91 -6.24 0.01
CA LEU A 24 -1.73 -5.68 1.08
C LEU A 24 -2.15 -4.24 0.77
N TYR A 25 -1.23 -3.41 0.28
CA TYR A 25 -1.56 -2.08 -0.20
C TYR A 25 -2.54 -2.11 -1.38
N GLN A 26 -2.36 -3.03 -2.33
CA GLN A 26 -3.28 -3.20 -3.46
C GLN A 26 -4.70 -3.55 -2.99
N GLN A 27 -4.84 -4.46 -2.03
CA GLN A 27 -6.14 -4.82 -1.43
C GLN A 27 -6.75 -3.64 -0.66
N ALA A 28 -5.96 -2.92 0.14
CA ALA A 28 -6.42 -1.74 0.86
C ALA A 28 -6.92 -0.65 -0.09
N LEU A 29 -6.18 -0.40 -1.18
CA LEU A 29 -6.52 0.61 -2.18
C LEU A 29 -7.82 0.26 -2.89
N GLY A 30 -7.99 -0.98 -3.36
CA GLY A 30 -9.22 -1.40 -4.02
C GLY A 30 -10.47 -1.25 -3.14
N ILE A 31 -10.36 -1.58 -1.84
CA ILE A 31 -11.47 -1.38 -0.90
C ILE A 31 -11.74 0.12 -0.68
N CYS A 32 -10.70 0.95 -0.52
CA CYS A 32 -10.86 2.40 -0.36
C CYS A 32 -11.51 3.05 -1.59
N GLU A 33 -11.04 2.72 -2.79
CA GLU A 33 -11.59 3.26 -4.05
C GLU A 33 -13.07 2.86 -4.20
N GLN A 34 -13.42 1.61 -3.88
CA GLN A 34 -14.80 1.12 -3.98
C GLN A 34 -15.73 1.75 -2.94
N GLN A 35 -15.28 1.95 -1.70
CA GLN A 35 -16.14 2.39 -0.59
C GLN A 35 -16.17 3.91 -0.40
N LEU A 36 -15.05 4.57 -0.65
CA LEU A 36 -14.85 5.99 -0.31
C LEU A 36 -14.70 6.87 -1.56
N GLY A 37 -14.40 6.28 -2.71
CA GLY A 37 -14.07 7.00 -3.95
C GLY A 37 -12.59 7.38 -4.04
N VAL A 38 -12.16 7.70 -5.26
CA VAL A 38 -10.75 7.97 -5.60
C VAL A 38 -10.21 9.27 -5.00
N ASP A 39 -11.07 10.28 -4.81
CA ASP A 39 -10.68 11.60 -4.29
C ASP A 39 -10.76 11.70 -2.75
N ASN A 40 -11.17 10.61 -2.08
CA ASN A 40 -11.24 10.61 -0.62
C ASN A 40 -9.82 10.70 -0.02
N PRO A 41 -9.61 11.52 1.02
CA PRO A 41 -8.31 11.64 1.68
C PRO A 41 -7.70 10.29 2.10
N ASN A 42 -8.51 9.34 2.58
CA ASN A 42 -8.00 8.03 2.96
C ASN A 42 -7.54 7.21 1.75
N THR A 43 -8.25 7.30 0.62
CA THR A 43 -7.85 6.65 -0.63
C THR A 43 -6.52 7.21 -1.13
N ILE A 44 -6.37 8.54 -1.07
CA ILE A 44 -5.13 9.24 -1.45
C ILE A 44 -3.96 8.79 -0.57
N THR A 45 -4.11 8.76 0.75
CA THR A 45 -3.04 8.29 1.67
C THR A 45 -2.65 6.83 1.40
N VAL A 46 -3.61 5.94 1.16
CA VAL A 46 -3.30 4.53 0.83
C VAL A 46 -2.53 4.45 -0.50
N LYS A 47 -2.92 5.25 -1.49
CA LYS A 47 -2.27 5.32 -2.79
C LYS A 47 -0.83 5.84 -2.70
N GLU A 48 -0.59 6.89 -1.93
CA GLU A 48 0.75 7.45 -1.69
C GLU A 48 1.68 6.40 -1.05
N ASN A 49 1.22 5.74 0.01
CA ASN A 49 2.00 4.70 0.67
C ASN A 49 2.25 3.49 -0.24
N TYR A 50 1.29 3.15 -1.10
CA TYR A 50 1.48 2.11 -2.11
C TYR A 50 2.54 2.50 -3.14
N ILE A 51 2.56 3.75 -3.61
CA ILE A 51 3.56 4.26 -4.55
C ILE A 51 4.98 4.14 -3.97
N TYR A 52 5.19 4.55 -2.71
CA TYR A 52 6.48 4.37 -2.04
C TYR A 52 6.90 2.90 -1.98
N CYS A 53 5.97 2.00 -1.65
CA CYS A 53 6.23 0.56 -1.66
C CYS A 53 6.65 0.04 -3.04
N LEU A 54 6.05 0.52 -4.13
CA LEU A 54 6.40 0.09 -5.48
C LEU A 54 7.80 0.54 -5.91
N ILE A 55 8.22 1.75 -5.49
CA ILE A 55 9.57 2.26 -5.73
C ILE A 55 10.60 1.35 -5.04
N GLU A 56 10.36 1.01 -3.77
CA GLU A 56 11.24 0.14 -3.00
C GLU A 56 11.32 -1.29 -3.57
N VAL A 57 10.18 -1.85 -4.01
CA VAL A 57 10.17 -3.15 -4.72
C VAL A 57 11.04 -3.08 -5.98
N HIS A 58 10.93 -2.02 -6.77
CA HIS A 58 11.72 -1.87 -7.99
C HIS A 58 13.22 -1.75 -7.69
N ILE A 59 13.61 -0.96 -6.69
CA ILE A 59 15.00 -0.83 -6.26
C ILE A 59 15.54 -2.17 -5.76
N ALA A 60 14.75 -2.91 -4.97
CA ALA A 60 15.15 -4.21 -4.45
C ALA A 60 15.34 -5.27 -5.54
N GLN A 61 14.67 -5.15 -6.70
CA GLN A 61 14.84 -6.04 -7.85
C GLN A 61 16.09 -5.74 -8.69
N GLN A 62 16.71 -4.58 -8.51
CA GLN A 62 17.90 -4.13 -9.26
C GLN A 62 19.22 -4.31 -8.49
N ARG A 63 19.16 -4.79 -7.24
CA ARG A 63 20.32 -5.14 -6.43
C ARG A 63 20.61 -6.63 -6.53
#